data_AF-A0A2W5SPL1-F1
#
_entry.id   AF-A0A2W5SPL1-F1
#
_cell.length_a   1.000
_cell.length_b   1.000
_cell.length_c   1.000
_cell.angle_alpha   90.00
_cell.angle_beta   90.00
_cell.angle_gamma   90.00
#
_symmetry.space_group_name_H-M   'P 1'
#
loop_
_entity.id
_entity.type
_entity.pdbx_description
1 polymer ?
#
loop_
_entity_poly.entity_id
_entity_poly.type
_entity_poly.pdbx_seq_one_letter_code
_entity_poly.pdbx_strand_id
1 'polypeptide(L)'
;MAHECTMCGACCVAPDIAALDKPLGLRCPNLGEDSRCLAYEARPAVCRSYSADELCDLIAAPTIEERVKKYLAHFGLDEEAARVKATGLTSRARVLERFTRSATATHG
;
A
#
# COMPACT_ATOMS: atom_id res chain seq x y z
N MET A 1 1.63 -20.87 -15.07
CA MET A 1 0.18 -20.61 -14.92
C MET A 1 0.03 -19.11 -14.73
N ALA A 2 -0.88 -18.44 -15.42
CA ALA A 2 -1.09 -17.01 -15.24
C ALA A 2 -2.12 -16.80 -14.14
N HIS A 3 -1.79 -16.01 -13.12
CA HIS A 3 -2.75 -15.65 -12.07
C HIS A 3 -3.61 -14.50 -12.59
N GLU A 4 -4.91 -14.56 -12.36
CA GLU A 4 -5.83 -13.52 -12.83
C GLU A 4 -6.01 -12.43 -11.78
N CYS A 5 -5.97 -11.17 -12.23
CA CYS A 5 -6.25 -10.04 -11.36
C CYS A 5 -7.75 -10.02 -11.00
N THR A 6 -8.05 -10.16 -9.72
CA THR A 6 -9.44 -10.09 -9.19
C THR A 6 -9.96 -8.66 -9.03
N MET A 7 -9.20 -7.64 -9.46
CA MET A 7 -9.53 -6.23 -9.29
C MET A 7 -9.85 -5.84 -7.83
N CYS A 8 -9.25 -6.53 -6.85
CA CYS A 8 -9.59 -6.38 -5.44
C CYS A 8 -9.04 -5.11 -4.75
N GLY A 9 -8.23 -4.31 -5.42
CA GLY A 9 -7.66 -3.06 -4.87
C GLY A 9 -6.57 -3.22 -3.83
N ALA A 10 -6.21 -4.45 -3.40
CA ALA A 10 -5.21 -4.68 -2.35
C ALA A 10 -3.84 -4.06 -2.68
N CYS A 11 -3.36 -4.21 -3.92
CA CYS A 11 -2.11 -3.61 -4.40
C CYS A 11 -2.14 -2.07 -4.46
N CYS A 12 -3.33 -1.46 -4.43
CA CYS A 12 -3.50 -0.02 -4.36
C CYS A 12 -3.58 0.51 -2.91
N VAL A 13 -3.79 -0.35 -1.91
CA VAL A 13 -3.89 0.07 -0.50
C VAL A 13 -2.65 -0.34 0.30
N ALA A 14 -2.21 -1.58 0.17
CA ALA A 14 -1.21 -2.15 1.07
C ALA A 14 0.22 -1.57 0.92
N PRO A 15 0.87 -1.60 -0.26
CA PRO A 15 2.28 -1.17 -0.38
C PRO A 15 2.41 0.35 -0.36
N ASP A 16 3.54 0.91 0.07
CA ASP A 16 3.84 2.32 -0.24
C ASP A 16 4.16 2.49 -1.73
N ILE A 17 3.91 3.68 -2.28
CA ILE A 17 4.21 3.98 -3.69
C ILE A 17 4.84 5.37 -3.77
N ALA A 18 6.17 5.42 -3.90
CA ALA A 18 6.93 6.67 -3.94
C ALA A 18 6.47 7.61 -5.06
N ALA A 19 6.21 7.07 -6.25
CA ALA A 19 5.76 7.86 -7.41
C ALA A 19 4.37 8.51 -7.22
N LEU A 20 3.60 8.09 -6.21
CA LEU A 20 2.30 8.67 -5.86
C LEU A 20 2.33 9.37 -4.50
N ASP A 21 3.52 9.50 -3.89
CA ASP A 21 3.68 9.94 -2.50
C ASP A 21 2.75 9.21 -1.52
N LYS A 22 2.45 7.94 -1.80
CA LYS A 22 1.44 7.14 -1.07
C LYS A 22 2.11 6.36 0.07
N PRO A 23 1.72 6.59 1.34
CA PRO A 23 2.25 5.81 2.45
C PRO A 23 1.82 4.35 2.43
N LEU A 24 2.57 3.54 3.18
CA LEU A 24 2.28 2.14 3.46
C LEU A 24 0.92 2.01 4.17
N GLY A 25 0.13 1.02 3.77
CA GLY A 25 -1.16 0.71 4.40
C GLY A 25 -2.27 1.75 4.21
N LEU A 26 -2.03 2.82 3.45
CA LEU A 26 -3.03 3.84 3.13
C LEU A 26 -3.59 3.69 1.72
N ARG A 27 -4.87 4.03 1.60
CA ARG A 27 -5.61 3.95 0.34
C ARG A 27 -5.01 4.90 -0.71
N CYS A 28 -4.80 4.40 -1.92
CA CYS A 28 -4.37 5.21 -3.06
C CYS A 28 -5.43 6.28 -3.40
N PRO A 29 -5.03 7.55 -3.65
CA PRO A 29 -5.96 8.62 -4.02
C PRO A 29 -6.69 8.34 -5.35
N ASN A 30 -6.11 7.52 -6.22
CA ASN A 30 -6.67 7.17 -7.53
C ASN A 30 -7.53 5.90 -7.50
N LEU A 31 -7.81 5.31 -6.33
CA LEU A 31 -8.61 4.08 -6.23
C LEU A 31 -10.10 4.43 -6.07
N GLY A 32 -10.89 4.09 -7.09
CA GLY A 32 -12.34 4.26 -7.11
C GLY A 32 -13.08 3.29 -6.19
N GLU A 33 -14.37 3.53 -6.00
CA GLU A 33 -15.25 2.72 -5.13
C GLU A 33 -15.40 1.28 -5.62
N ASP A 34 -15.29 1.07 -6.93
CA ASP A 34 -15.32 -0.23 -7.60
C ASP A 34 -13.95 -0.95 -7.62
N SER A 35 -12.99 -0.46 -6.82
CA SER A 35 -11.61 -0.95 -6.79
C SER A 35 -10.84 -0.85 -8.12
N ARG A 36 -11.31 -0.01 -9.04
CA ARG A 36 -10.60 0.32 -10.28
C ARG A 36 -9.88 1.67 -10.15
N CYS A 37 -8.85 1.86 -10.97
CA CYS A 37 -8.04 3.07 -10.94
C CYS A 37 -8.70 4.17 -11.77
N LEU A 38 -9.00 5.31 -11.14
CA LEU A 38 -9.59 6.49 -11.78
C LEU A 38 -8.60 7.23 -12.70
N ALA A 39 -7.31 6.97 -12.55
CA ALA A 39 -6.23 7.60 -13.31
C ALA A 39 -5.42 6.54 -14.10
N TYR A 40 -6.10 5.58 -14.73
CA TYR A 40 -5.48 4.43 -15.38
C TYR A 40 -4.40 4.83 -16.40
N GLU A 41 -4.72 5.81 -17.26
CA GLU A 41 -3.80 6.34 -18.28
C GLU A 41 -2.61 7.11 -17.70
N ALA A 42 -2.69 7.56 -16.45
CA ALA A 42 -1.62 8.27 -15.76
C ALA A 42 -0.86 7.37 -14.78
N ARG A 43 -1.06 6.05 -14.81
CA ARG A 43 -0.38 5.11 -13.91
C ARG A 43 1.15 5.24 -14.04
N PRO A 44 1.89 5.39 -12.92
CA PRO A 44 3.34 5.35 -12.94
C PRO A 44 3.84 3.94 -13.29
N ALA A 45 5.11 3.83 -13.71
CA ALA A 45 5.71 2.59 -14.18
C ALA A 45 5.50 1.42 -13.21
N VAL A 46 5.69 1.63 -11.90
CA VAL A 46 5.47 0.61 -10.87
C VAL A 46 4.05 0.01 -10.88
N CYS A 47 3.03 0.84 -11.14
CA CYS A 47 1.65 0.36 -11.25
C CYS A 47 1.36 -0.35 -12.57
N ARG A 48 2.07 -0.01 -13.66
CA ARG A 48 1.92 -0.67 -14.97
C ARG A 48 2.62 -2.02 -15.03
N SER A 49 3.75 -2.14 -14.35
CA SER A 49 4.52 -3.39 -14.26
C SER A 49 3.92 -4.39 -13.28
N TYR A 50 2.97 -3.97 -12.43
CA TYR A 50 2.30 -4.87 -11.51
C TYR A 50 1.41 -5.87 -12.27
N SER A 51 1.67 -7.15 -12.07
CA SER A 51 0.88 -8.27 -12.60
C SER A 51 0.42 -9.14 -11.44
N ALA A 52 -0.76 -9.73 -11.56
CA ALA A 52 -1.23 -10.69 -10.57
C ALA A 52 -0.32 -11.93 -10.56
N ASP A 53 -0.05 -12.44 -9.36
CA ASP A 53 0.85 -13.55 -9.09
C ASP A 53 0.33 -14.36 -7.87
N GLU A 54 1.12 -15.32 -7.40
CA GLU A 54 0.80 -16.19 -6.26
C GLU A 54 0.42 -15.42 -4.98
N LEU A 55 0.97 -14.21 -4.78
CA LEU A 55 0.61 -13.37 -3.64
C LEU A 55 -0.88 -13.05 -3.64
N CYS A 56 -1.49 -12.85 -4.81
CA CYS A 56 -2.92 -12.54 -4.93
C CYS A 56 -3.81 -13.67 -4.39
N ASP A 57 -3.38 -14.91 -4.55
CA ASP A 57 -4.09 -16.09 -4.04
C ASP A 57 -3.89 -16.23 -2.53
N LEU A 58 -2.66 -16.05 -2.05
CA LEU A 58 -2.31 -16.11 -0.62
C LEU A 58 -3.08 -15.08 0.22
N ILE A 59 -3.26 -13.86 -0.31
CA ILE A 59 -3.94 -12.79 0.40
C ILE A 59 -5.46 -12.79 0.17
N ALA A 60 -6.01 -13.73 -0.61
CA ALA A 60 -7.42 -13.72 -0.95
C ALA A 60 -8.32 -13.70 0.29
N ALA A 61 -9.26 -12.75 0.33
CA ALA A 61 -10.24 -12.58 1.39
C ALA A 61 -11.51 -11.87 0.88
N PRO A 62 -12.64 -11.95 1.59
CA PRO A 62 -13.89 -11.29 1.20
C PRO A 62 -13.84 -9.77 1.17
N THR A 63 -13.01 -9.13 2.02
CA THR A 63 -12.94 -7.67 2.13
C THR A 63 -11.55 -7.14 1.76
N ILE A 64 -11.49 -5.88 1.31
CA ILE A 64 -10.22 -5.23 1.00
C ILE A 64 -9.37 -5.05 2.26
N GLU A 65 -10.00 -4.77 3.41
CA GLU A 65 -9.34 -4.63 4.70
C GLU A 65 -8.62 -5.92 5.11
N GLU A 66 -9.28 -7.07 4.97
CA GLU A 66 -8.67 -8.37 5.28
C GLU A 66 -7.56 -8.73 4.28
N ARG A 67 -7.74 -8.43 2.98
CA ARG A 67 -6.69 -8.61 1.97
C ARG A 67 -5.44 -7.79 2.29
N VAL A 68 -5.63 -6.52 2.67
CA VAL A 68 -4.54 -5.61 3.06
C VAL A 68 -3.85 -6.11 4.32
N LYS A 69 -4.60 -6.58 5.31
CA LYS A 69 -4.02 -7.20 6.52
C LYS A 69 -3.15 -8.40 6.18
N LYS A 70 -3.64 -9.32 5.32
CA LYS A 70 -2.87 -10.48 4.87
C LYS A 70 -1.63 -10.08 4.06
N TYR A 71 -1.75 -9.09 3.18
CA TYR A 71 -0.61 -8.56 2.41
C TYR A 71 0.47 -8.03 3.35
N LEU A 72 0.12 -7.16 4.30
CA LEU A 72 1.08 -6.57 5.22
C LEU A 72 1.74 -7.64 6.10
N ALA A 73 0.95 -8.60 6.61
CA ALA A 73 1.47 -9.70 7.40
C ALA A 73 2.43 -10.60 6.58
N HIS A 74 2.15 -10.83 5.29
CA HIS A 74 3.03 -11.62 4.42
C HIS A 74 4.43 -11.01 4.31
N PHE A 75 4.54 -9.68 4.33
CA PHE A 75 5.82 -8.96 4.29
C PHE A 75 6.36 -8.54 5.66
N GLY A 76 5.67 -8.87 6.77
CA GLY A 76 6.06 -8.42 8.12
C GLY A 76 5.96 -6.91 8.32
N LEU A 77 4.99 -6.26 7.67
CA LEU A 77 4.82 -4.80 7.61
C LEU A 77 3.58 -4.29 8.37
N ASP A 78 2.91 -5.15 9.12
CA ASP A 78 1.68 -4.83 9.84
C ASP A 78 1.90 -3.79 10.96
N GLU A 79 2.95 -3.96 11.77
CA GLU A 79 3.32 -2.98 12.81
C GLU A 79 3.74 -1.65 12.20
N GLU A 80 4.52 -1.67 11.11
CA GLU A 80 4.95 -0.45 10.43
C GLU A 80 3.76 0.30 9.83
N ALA A 81 2.85 -0.40 9.16
CA ALA A 81 1.63 0.20 8.63
C ALA A 81 0.76 0.80 9.74
N ALA A 82 0.69 0.16 10.91
CA ALA A 82 0.00 0.70 12.07
C ALA A 82 0.67 1.99 12.58
N ARG A 83 2.01 2.02 12.65
CA ARG A 83 2.77 3.23 13.02
C ARG A 83 2.54 4.36 12.02
N VAL A 84 2.56 4.07 10.71
CA VAL A 84 2.25 5.05 9.66
C VAL A 84 0.85 5.63 9.87
N LYS A 85 -0.15 4.77 10.07
CA LYS A 85 -1.54 5.20 10.28
C LYS A 85 -1.70 6.07 11.53
N ALA A 86 -0.98 5.74 12.61
CA ALA A 86 -0.97 6.53 13.84
C ALA A 86 -0.36 7.94 13.68
N THR A 87 0.43 8.18 12.63
CA THR A 87 0.94 9.54 12.36
C THR A 87 -0.14 10.51 11.85
N GLY A 88 -1.24 9.99 11.28
CA GLY A 88 -2.26 10.79 10.60
C GLY A 88 -1.78 11.45 9.28
N LEU A 89 -0.55 11.18 8.83
CA LEU A 89 0.01 11.75 7.61
C LEU A 89 -0.43 10.94 6.38
N THR A 90 -0.76 11.64 5.30
CA THR A 90 -1.19 11.04 4.02
C THR A 90 -0.12 11.08 2.94
N SER A 91 1.04 11.67 3.22
CA SER A 91 2.19 11.79 2.33
C SER A 91 3.32 10.88 2.80
N ARG A 92 3.85 10.05 1.89
CA ARG A 92 4.96 9.14 2.18
C ARG A 92 6.21 9.91 2.59
N ALA A 93 6.52 10.99 1.88
CA ALA A 93 7.66 11.84 2.20
C ALA A 93 7.58 12.40 3.63
N ARG A 94 6.39 12.85 4.04
CA ARG A 94 6.15 13.37 5.40
C ARG A 94 6.28 12.31 6.48
N VAL A 95 5.82 11.09 6.21
CA VAL A 95 6.01 9.94 7.11
C VAL A 95 7.50 9.64 7.31
N LEU A 96 8.27 9.61 6.22
CA LEU A 96 9.72 9.39 6.28
C LEU A 96 10.44 10.48 7.07
N GLU A 97 10.10 11.76 6.85
CA GLU A 97 10.62 12.88 7.66
C GLU A 97 10.32 12.68 9.15
N ARG A 98 9.08 12.31 9.49
CA ARG A 98 8.66 12.09 10.88
C ARG A 98 9.47 10.99 11.55
N PHE A 99 9.64 9.85 10.91
CA PHE A 99 10.36 8.71 11.50
C PHE A 99 11.87 8.95 11.56
N THR A 100 12.45 9.61 10.56
CA THR A 100 13.87 10.00 10.57
C THR A 100 14.15 10.96 11.75
N ARG A 101 13.30 11.97 11.96
CA ARG A 101 13.45 12.91 13.08
C ARG A 101 13.28 12.25 14.44
N SER A 102 12.36 11.29 14.56
CA SER A 102 12.20 10.55 15.82
C SER A 102 13.42 9.70 16.14
N ALA A 103 14.06 9.06 15.15
CA ALA A 103 15.29 8.27 15.37
C ALA A 103 16.47 9.14 15.82
N THR A 104 16.59 10.36 15.29
CA THR A 104 17.64 11.31 15.70
C THR A 104 17.44 11.89 17.11
N ALA A 105 16.20 11.89 17.63
CA ALA A 105 15.88 12.45 18.95
C ALA A 105 16.20 11.50 20.13
N THR A 106 16.45 10.21 19.87
CA THR A 106 16.71 9.20 20.90
C THR A 106 18.19 9.06 21.28
N HIS A 107 19.10 9.76 20.60
CA HIS A 107 20.54 9.70 20.83
C HIS A 107 21.12 10.96 21.51
N GLY A 108 20.29 11.71 22.24
CA GLY A 108 20.68 12.94 22.96
C GLY A 108 20.43 12.85 24.45
#